data_AF-A0AAN5R5P9-F1
#
_entry.id   AF-A0AAN5R5P9-F1
#
_cell.length_a   1.000
_cell.length_b   1.000
_cell.length_c   1.000
_cell.angle_alpha   90.00
_cell.angle_beta   90.00
_cell.angle_gamma   90.00
#
_symmetry.space_group_name_H-M   'P 1'
#
loop_
_entity.id
_entity.type
_entity.pdbx_description
1 polymer ?
#
loop_
_entity_poly.entity_id
_entity_poly.type
_entity_poly.pdbx_seq_one_letter_code
_entity_poly.pdbx_strand_id
1 'polypeptide(L)'
;MPGNKKLDRFHNAQNSNTYGYNQAFSEIQEGRKRSHWIWYIFPQLENLGKSSSAKLYGIKDFSEACDYLKDPVLFKRYFELIKLIEEKLRSIPLSHLMGGFPDDRKFISSLTLFQAASNCLSSKETVSQNKYHHLYETCNRVFKQIARQGYSPCQQTELLVKHQFTPPLKEKITEKTNPPPQITIFSPKRSKANTVHPILKELTQYINKRENEWSYHYNFLGIVALVYFMQDLILGTDHFNHKARQVKLSAASKLQKILDPKCHEQCNLNSSEREALSDGRLGKIINKHGGLDKILTEAPDKLPKTGREQEINSNPFA
;
A
#
# COMPACT_ATOMS: atom_id res chain seq x y z
N MET A 1 -35.44 -14.16 -3.99
CA MET A 1 -34.60 -13.09 -3.41
C MET A 1 -34.45 -12.02 -4.47
N PRO A 2 -34.88 -10.77 -4.26
CA PRO A 2 -34.60 -9.71 -5.23
C PRO A 2 -33.07 -9.55 -5.28
N GLY A 3 -32.47 -9.94 -6.40
CA GLY A 3 -31.01 -9.87 -6.58
C GLY A 3 -30.53 -8.44 -6.32
N ASN A 4 -29.48 -8.30 -5.52
CA ASN A 4 -28.85 -7.00 -5.31
C ASN A 4 -28.25 -6.58 -6.65
N LYS A 5 -29.00 -5.80 -7.45
CA LYS A 5 -28.61 -5.36 -8.80
C LYS A 5 -27.22 -4.71 -8.85
N LYS A 6 -26.69 -4.25 -7.71
CA LYS A 6 -25.33 -3.74 -7.60
C LYS A 6 -24.29 -4.83 -7.89
N LEU A 7 -24.49 -6.05 -7.41
CA LEU A 7 -23.51 -7.14 -7.52
C LEU A 7 -23.58 -7.90 -8.85
N ASP A 8 -24.59 -7.67 -9.69
CA ASP A 8 -24.77 -8.35 -10.98
C ASP A 8 -23.53 -8.25 -11.88
N ARG A 9 -22.79 -7.14 -11.79
CA ARG A 9 -21.53 -6.97 -12.53
C ARG A 9 -20.51 -8.07 -12.22
N PHE A 10 -20.40 -8.51 -10.96
CA PHE A 10 -19.51 -9.60 -10.57
C PHE A 10 -20.03 -10.94 -11.06
N HIS A 11 -21.32 -11.20 -10.90
CA HIS A 11 -21.96 -12.44 -11.38
C HIS A 11 -21.77 -12.61 -12.89
N ASN A 12 -22.08 -11.57 -13.66
CA ASN A 12 -21.97 -11.59 -15.12
C ASN A 12 -20.52 -11.85 -15.56
N ALA A 13 -19.54 -11.17 -14.95
CA ALA A 13 -18.14 -11.36 -15.29
C ALA A 13 -17.63 -12.76 -14.90
N GLN A 14 -17.99 -13.26 -13.72
CA GLN A 14 -17.56 -14.58 -13.25
C GLN A 14 -18.26 -15.74 -13.99
N ASN A 15 -19.46 -15.52 -14.53
CA ASN A 15 -20.19 -16.51 -15.32
C ASN A 15 -19.76 -16.55 -16.80
N SER A 16 -18.87 -15.64 -17.22
CA SER A 16 -18.34 -15.64 -18.59
C SER A 16 -17.62 -16.97 -18.91
N ASN A 17 -17.89 -17.52 -20.09
CA ASN A 17 -17.17 -18.68 -20.61
C ASN A 17 -15.70 -18.37 -20.92
N THR A 18 -15.37 -17.09 -21.10
CA THR A 18 -14.01 -16.62 -21.36
C THR A 18 -13.53 -15.79 -20.17
N TYR A 19 -12.46 -16.25 -19.53
CA TYR A 19 -11.85 -15.62 -18.35
C TYR A 19 -12.78 -15.49 -17.12
N GLY A 20 -13.87 -16.27 -17.04
CA GLY A 20 -14.72 -16.32 -15.84
C GLY A 20 -14.12 -17.15 -14.70
N TYR A 21 -14.96 -17.48 -13.72
CA TYR A 21 -14.59 -18.22 -12.51
C TYR A 21 -13.88 -19.55 -12.80
N ASN A 22 -14.43 -20.36 -13.71
CA ASN A 22 -13.88 -21.68 -14.02
C ASN A 22 -12.45 -21.58 -14.57
N GLN A 23 -12.18 -20.60 -15.43
CA GLN A 23 -10.84 -20.35 -15.97
C GLN A 23 -9.89 -19.88 -14.86
N ALA A 24 -10.32 -18.94 -14.01
CA ALA A 24 -9.52 -18.47 -12.89
C ALA A 24 -9.15 -19.60 -11.92
N PHE A 25 -10.10 -20.47 -11.61
CA PHE A 25 -9.89 -21.65 -10.78
C PHE A 25 -8.87 -22.61 -11.41
N SER A 26 -9.04 -22.97 -12.69
CA SER A 26 -8.10 -23.84 -13.40
C SER A 26 -6.68 -23.27 -13.41
N GLU A 27 -6.51 -21.98 -13.71
CA GLU A 27 -5.19 -21.34 -13.77
C GLU A 27 -4.48 -21.33 -12.41
N ILE A 28 -5.21 -21.04 -11.32
CA ILE A 28 -4.65 -21.10 -9.98
C ILE A 28 -4.37 -22.56 -9.57
N GLN A 29 -5.20 -23.51 -9.98
CA GLN A 29 -4.96 -24.93 -9.76
C GLN A 29 -3.68 -25.42 -10.47
N GLU A 30 -3.45 -24.94 -11.69
CA GLU A 30 -2.23 -25.14 -12.47
C GLU A 30 -1.02 -24.33 -11.94
N GLY A 31 -1.23 -23.51 -10.90
CA GLY A 31 -0.15 -22.83 -10.19
C GLY A 31 0.26 -21.48 -10.78
N ARG A 32 -0.45 -20.96 -11.79
CA ARG A 32 -0.14 -19.65 -12.36
C ARG A 32 -1.33 -19.04 -13.08
N LYS A 33 -1.72 -17.84 -12.65
CA LYS A 33 -2.61 -16.94 -13.39
C LYS A 33 -2.02 -16.55 -14.76
N ARG A 34 -2.85 -16.61 -15.79
CA ARG A 34 -2.50 -16.30 -17.20
C ARG A 34 -3.48 -15.31 -17.85
N SER A 35 -4.74 -15.30 -17.41
CA SER A 35 -5.82 -14.56 -18.09
C SER A 35 -6.30 -13.30 -17.35
N HIS A 36 -7.19 -12.53 -17.99
CA HIS A 36 -7.61 -11.19 -17.57
C HIS A 36 -8.84 -11.18 -16.63
N TRP A 37 -8.69 -11.76 -15.44
CA TRP A 37 -9.83 -11.93 -14.51
C TRP A 37 -9.67 -11.29 -13.12
N ILE A 38 -8.51 -10.68 -12.85
CA ILE A 38 -8.14 -10.23 -11.49
C ILE A 38 -9.19 -9.30 -10.85
N TRP A 39 -9.81 -8.41 -11.63
CA TRP A 39 -10.65 -7.34 -11.10
C TRP A 39 -11.99 -7.81 -10.53
N TYR A 40 -12.58 -8.88 -11.08
CA TYR A 40 -13.90 -9.38 -10.66
C TYR A 40 -13.82 -10.71 -9.89
N ILE A 41 -12.66 -11.36 -9.87
CA ILE A 41 -12.39 -12.53 -9.02
C ILE A 41 -11.82 -12.10 -7.67
N PHE A 42 -10.85 -11.17 -7.68
CA PHE A 42 -10.27 -10.56 -6.48
C PHE A 42 -10.46 -9.04 -6.52
N PRO A 43 -11.70 -8.55 -6.36
CA PRO A 43 -11.97 -7.14 -6.44
C PRO A 43 -11.34 -6.39 -5.26
N GLN A 44 -10.92 -5.16 -5.52
CA GLN A 44 -10.38 -4.23 -4.54
C GLN A 44 -11.23 -2.97 -4.48
N LEU A 45 -10.96 -2.07 -3.54
CA LEU A 45 -11.67 -0.80 -3.47
C LEU A 45 -11.51 0.01 -4.77
N GLU A 46 -12.61 0.59 -5.26
CA GLU A 46 -12.70 1.29 -6.54
C GLU A 46 -11.66 2.42 -6.66
N ASN A 47 -11.41 3.14 -5.58
CA ASN A 47 -10.48 4.27 -5.55
C ASN A 47 -8.99 3.88 -5.62
N LEU A 48 -8.65 2.59 -5.57
CA LEU A 48 -7.28 2.09 -5.72
C LEU A 48 -6.91 1.84 -7.19
N GLY A 49 -7.91 1.60 -8.04
CA GLY A 49 -7.75 1.30 -9.44
C GLY A 49 -7.95 2.52 -10.34
N LYS A 50 -7.14 2.66 -11.39
CA LYS A 50 -7.32 3.76 -12.37
C LYS A 50 -7.86 3.31 -13.73
N SER A 51 -7.76 2.02 -14.09
CA SER A 51 -8.33 1.52 -15.35
C SER A 51 -9.84 1.47 -15.32
N SER A 52 -10.44 1.49 -16.50
CA SER A 52 -11.88 1.26 -16.70
C SER A 52 -12.35 -0.03 -16.02
N SER A 53 -11.62 -1.14 -16.18
CA SER A 53 -11.96 -2.42 -15.52
C SER A 53 -11.85 -2.36 -14.00
N ALA A 54 -10.81 -1.67 -13.47
CA ALA A 54 -10.66 -1.54 -12.02
C ALA A 54 -11.71 -0.61 -11.40
N LYS A 55 -12.21 0.37 -12.15
CA LYS A 55 -13.36 1.19 -11.74
C LYS A 55 -14.67 0.40 -11.83
N LEU A 56 -14.91 -0.29 -12.94
CA LEU A 56 -16.13 -1.06 -13.19
C LEU A 56 -16.35 -2.17 -12.13
N TYR A 57 -15.29 -2.93 -11.83
CA TYR A 57 -15.35 -4.03 -10.85
C TYR A 57 -14.79 -3.64 -9.48
N GLY A 58 -14.53 -2.35 -9.26
CA GLY A 58 -14.14 -1.85 -7.95
C GLY A 58 -15.27 -2.03 -6.93
N ILE A 59 -14.91 -2.40 -5.71
CA ILE A 59 -15.82 -2.34 -4.57
C ILE A 59 -15.92 -0.89 -4.14
N LYS A 60 -17.13 -0.33 -4.13
CA LYS A 60 -17.38 1.08 -3.84
C LYS A 60 -16.96 1.45 -2.41
N ASP A 61 -17.33 0.61 -1.45
CA ASP A 61 -17.13 0.84 -0.03
C ASP A 61 -17.13 -0.46 0.79
N PHE A 62 -16.89 -0.37 2.09
CA PHE A 62 -16.84 -1.54 2.96
C PHE A 62 -18.21 -2.21 3.13
N SER A 63 -19.31 -1.46 2.97
CA SER A 63 -20.66 -2.05 3.00
C SER A 63 -20.86 -2.97 1.80
N GLU A 64 -20.45 -2.55 0.60
CA GLU A 64 -20.50 -3.41 -0.59
C GLU A 64 -19.58 -4.63 -0.46
N ALA A 65 -18.41 -4.51 0.19
CA ALA A 65 -17.57 -5.68 0.51
C ALA A 65 -18.31 -6.69 1.42
N CYS A 66 -19.06 -6.20 2.40
CA CYS A 66 -19.90 -7.04 3.25
C CYS A 66 -21.06 -7.68 2.46
N ASP A 67 -21.71 -6.92 1.57
CA ASP A 67 -22.78 -7.44 0.72
C ASP A 67 -22.27 -8.51 -0.26
N TYR A 68 -21.06 -8.33 -0.81
CA TYR A 68 -20.38 -9.32 -1.64
C TYR A 68 -20.18 -10.64 -0.90
N LEU A 69 -19.79 -10.61 0.39
CA LEU A 69 -19.65 -11.82 1.20
C LEU A 69 -21.01 -12.42 1.66
N LYS A 70 -22.07 -11.62 1.73
CA LYS A 70 -23.43 -12.14 2.02
C LYS A 70 -24.03 -12.86 0.83
N ASP A 71 -23.64 -12.50 -0.39
CA ASP A 71 -24.04 -13.21 -1.60
C ASP A 71 -23.51 -14.66 -1.60
N PRO A 72 -24.38 -15.69 -1.65
CA PRO A 72 -23.96 -17.09 -1.52
C PRO A 72 -23.01 -17.57 -2.62
N VAL A 73 -23.19 -17.12 -3.85
CA VAL A 73 -22.38 -17.58 -4.99
C VAL A 73 -21.03 -16.89 -4.99
N LEU A 74 -21.00 -15.57 -4.79
CA LEU A 74 -19.75 -14.81 -4.74
C LEU A 74 -18.90 -15.21 -3.53
N PHE A 75 -19.52 -15.42 -2.36
CA PHE A 75 -18.84 -15.94 -1.17
C PHE A 75 -18.20 -17.31 -1.45
N LYS A 76 -18.98 -18.25 -1.98
CA LYS A 76 -18.50 -19.61 -2.27
C LYS A 76 -17.28 -19.58 -3.18
N ARG A 77 -17.37 -18.86 -4.30
CA ARG A 77 -16.29 -18.73 -5.29
C ARG A 77 -15.04 -18.07 -4.72
N TYR A 78 -15.21 -16.97 -3.99
CA TYR A 78 -14.08 -16.29 -3.36
C TYR A 78 -13.40 -17.22 -2.36
N PHE A 79 -14.17 -17.85 -1.47
CA PHE A 79 -13.60 -18.71 -0.43
C PHE A 79 -12.92 -19.96 -1.00
N GLU A 80 -13.49 -20.60 -2.03
CA GLU A 80 -12.87 -21.73 -2.73
C GLU A 80 -11.50 -21.34 -3.32
N LEU A 81 -11.41 -20.19 -3.98
CA LEU A 81 -10.15 -19.70 -4.53
C LEU A 81 -9.13 -19.34 -3.43
N ILE A 82 -9.54 -18.74 -2.32
CA ILE A 82 -8.63 -18.42 -1.22
C ILE A 82 -8.07 -19.70 -0.59
N LYS A 83 -8.88 -20.75 -0.43
CA LYS A 83 -8.39 -22.07 0.04
C LYS A 83 -7.40 -22.68 -0.95
N LEU A 84 -7.71 -22.64 -2.24
CA LEU A 84 -6.81 -23.13 -3.28
C LEU A 84 -5.49 -22.37 -3.28
N ILE A 85 -5.52 -21.05 -3.14
CA ILE A 85 -4.31 -20.23 -3.01
C ILE A 85 -3.53 -20.59 -1.74
N GLU A 86 -4.20 -20.75 -0.60
CA GLU A 86 -3.57 -21.18 0.66
C GLU A 86 -2.79 -22.50 0.48
N GLU A 87 -3.33 -23.45 -0.30
CA GLU A 87 -2.67 -24.70 -0.64
C GLU A 87 -1.46 -24.48 -1.56
N LYS A 88 -1.64 -23.75 -2.67
CA LYS A 88 -0.59 -23.53 -3.68
C LYS A 88 0.59 -22.74 -3.15
N LEU A 89 0.37 -21.82 -2.22
CA LEU A 89 1.43 -21.02 -1.60
C LEU A 89 2.44 -21.82 -0.78
N ARG A 90 2.17 -23.10 -0.49
CA ARG A 90 3.13 -24.01 0.15
C ARG A 90 4.35 -24.30 -0.72
N SER A 91 4.19 -24.25 -2.05
CA SER A 91 5.24 -24.58 -3.01
C SER A 91 5.47 -23.52 -4.09
N ILE A 92 4.53 -22.62 -4.30
CA ILE A 92 4.59 -21.60 -5.36
C ILE A 92 4.58 -20.20 -4.73
N PRO A 93 5.59 -19.35 -5.00
CA PRO A 93 5.57 -17.95 -4.54
C PRO A 93 4.36 -17.19 -5.09
N LEU A 94 3.82 -16.26 -4.30
CA LEU A 94 2.66 -15.45 -4.68
C LEU A 94 2.89 -14.69 -5.99
N SER A 95 4.09 -14.14 -6.18
CA SER A 95 4.47 -13.46 -7.41
C SER A 95 4.36 -14.36 -8.64
N HIS A 96 4.69 -15.65 -8.52
CA HIS A 96 4.52 -16.59 -9.62
C HIS A 96 3.04 -16.97 -9.80
N LEU A 97 2.35 -17.29 -8.69
CA LEU A 97 0.97 -17.73 -8.69
C LEU A 97 0.01 -16.68 -9.28
N MET A 98 0.22 -15.40 -8.96
CA MET A 98 -0.61 -14.29 -9.46
C MET A 98 -0.11 -13.69 -10.77
N GLY A 99 0.97 -14.21 -11.37
CA GLY A 99 1.55 -13.63 -12.59
C GLY A 99 2.32 -12.33 -12.36
N GLY A 100 2.66 -12.03 -11.11
CA GLY A 100 3.51 -10.94 -10.68
C GLY A 100 2.77 -9.61 -10.53
N PHE A 101 3.55 -8.53 -10.55
CA PHE A 101 3.01 -7.19 -10.54
C PHE A 101 2.21 -6.93 -11.84
N PRO A 102 1.02 -6.30 -11.81
CA PRO A 102 0.34 -5.69 -10.65
C PRO A 102 -0.59 -6.62 -9.86
N ASP A 103 -0.81 -7.83 -10.34
CA ASP A 103 -1.95 -8.64 -9.92
C ASP A 103 -1.73 -9.27 -8.53
N ASP A 104 -0.47 -9.49 -8.12
CA ASP A 104 -0.12 -9.82 -6.74
C ASP A 104 -0.56 -8.73 -5.74
N ARG A 105 -0.38 -7.44 -6.08
CA ARG A 105 -0.82 -6.30 -5.25
C ARG A 105 -2.33 -6.13 -5.25
N LYS A 106 -3.01 -6.37 -6.37
CA LYS A 106 -4.48 -6.38 -6.43
C LYS A 106 -5.05 -7.50 -5.56
N PHE A 107 -4.47 -8.70 -5.64
CA PHE A 107 -4.83 -9.81 -4.77
C PHE A 107 -4.67 -9.45 -3.30
N ILE A 108 -3.53 -8.87 -2.90
CA ILE A 108 -3.29 -8.44 -1.51
C ILE A 108 -4.31 -7.39 -1.05
N SER A 109 -4.64 -6.41 -1.92
CA SER A 109 -5.65 -5.40 -1.61
C SER A 109 -7.03 -6.04 -1.40
N SER A 110 -7.42 -6.97 -2.28
CA SER A 110 -8.64 -7.75 -2.13
C SER A 110 -8.64 -8.56 -0.83
N LEU A 111 -7.58 -9.33 -0.58
CA LEU A 111 -7.44 -10.16 0.62
C LEU A 111 -7.54 -9.34 1.90
N THR A 112 -6.93 -8.15 1.93
CA THR A 112 -7.01 -7.21 3.05
C THR A 112 -8.45 -6.74 3.28
N LEU A 113 -9.15 -6.35 2.21
CA LEU A 113 -10.54 -5.89 2.28
C LEU A 113 -11.47 -6.99 2.80
N PHE A 114 -11.38 -8.19 2.23
CA PHE A 114 -12.28 -9.29 2.56
C PHE A 114 -11.94 -10.00 3.87
N GLN A 115 -10.69 -9.93 4.33
CA GLN A 115 -10.33 -10.31 5.71
C GLN A 115 -11.05 -9.38 6.71
N ALA A 116 -11.01 -8.06 6.50
CA ALA A 116 -11.71 -7.12 7.38
C ALA A 116 -13.23 -7.28 7.32
N ALA A 117 -13.80 -7.46 6.12
CA ALA A 117 -15.25 -7.67 5.95
C ALA A 117 -15.71 -8.98 6.60
N SER A 118 -14.95 -10.07 6.44
CA SER A 118 -15.26 -11.36 7.07
C SER A 118 -15.16 -11.29 8.59
N ASN A 119 -14.17 -10.59 9.16
CA ASN A 119 -14.09 -10.34 10.61
C ASN A 119 -15.30 -9.54 11.14
N CYS A 120 -15.70 -8.49 10.42
CA CYS A 120 -16.87 -7.67 10.77
C CYS A 120 -18.18 -8.45 10.72
N LEU A 121 -18.33 -9.35 9.75
CA LEU A 121 -19.50 -10.22 9.65
C LEU A 121 -19.46 -11.32 10.71
N SER A 122 -18.27 -11.85 11.03
CA SER A 122 -18.16 -12.92 12.00
C SER A 122 -18.52 -12.48 13.42
N SER A 123 -18.21 -11.24 13.80
CA SER A 123 -18.56 -10.69 15.11
C SER A 123 -20.06 -10.43 15.31
N LYS A 124 -20.85 -10.47 14.23
CA LYS A 124 -22.30 -10.18 14.25
C LYS A 124 -23.17 -11.43 14.21
N GLU A 125 -22.59 -12.61 14.00
CA GLU A 125 -23.34 -13.85 13.77
C GLU A 125 -23.17 -14.80 14.98
N THR A 126 -24.29 -15.17 15.62
CA THR A 126 -24.32 -15.85 16.93
C THR A 126 -24.17 -17.39 16.85
N VAL A 127 -24.00 -17.98 15.66
CA VAL A 127 -24.15 -19.45 15.45
C VAL A 127 -22.82 -20.15 15.12
N SER A 128 -22.63 -21.36 15.69
CA SER A 128 -21.43 -22.23 15.69
C SER A 128 -20.83 -22.68 14.34
N GLN A 129 -21.29 -22.18 13.20
CA GLN A 129 -20.68 -22.45 11.89
C GLN A 129 -20.54 -21.15 11.10
N ASN A 130 -19.77 -20.23 11.66
CA ASN A 130 -19.56 -18.92 11.08
C ASN A 130 -18.62 -19.04 9.86
N LYS A 131 -19.20 -19.24 8.68
CA LYS A 131 -18.48 -19.29 7.40
C LYS A 131 -17.55 -18.07 7.20
N TYR A 132 -17.92 -16.91 7.75
CA TYR A 132 -17.09 -15.71 7.71
C TYR A 132 -15.86 -15.83 8.59
N HIS A 133 -15.98 -16.42 9.78
CA HIS A 133 -14.83 -16.72 10.63
C HIS A 133 -13.85 -17.66 9.92
N HIS A 134 -14.34 -18.70 9.23
CA HIS A 134 -13.46 -19.57 8.45
C HIS A 134 -12.72 -18.84 7.33
N LEU A 135 -13.40 -17.95 6.60
CA LEU A 135 -12.76 -17.11 5.59
C LEU A 135 -11.69 -16.20 6.22
N TYR A 136 -12.02 -15.54 7.33
CA TYR A 136 -11.09 -14.70 8.09
C TYR A 136 -9.81 -15.46 8.48
N GLU A 137 -9.95 -16.64 9.08
CA GLU A 137 -8.82 -17.48 9.48
C GLU A 137 -8.01 -17.96 8.29
N THR A 138 -8.65 -18.32 7.17
CA THR A 138 -7.95 -18.66 5.93
C THR A 138 -7.16 -17.47 5.39
N CYS A 139 -7.72 -16.25 5.40
CA CYS A 139 -6.98 -15.04 5.03
C CYS A 139 -5.76 -14.80 5.94
N ASN A 140 -5.90 -14.99 7.26
CA ASN A 140 -4.78 -14.89 8.21
C ASN A 140 -3.64 -15.85 7.86
N ARG A 141 -3.98 -17.10 7.52
CA ARG A 141 -2.98 -18.11 7.11
C ARG A 141 -2.31 -17.75 5.79
N VAL A 142 -3.06 -17.26 4.80
CA VAL A 142 -2.48 -16.75 3.55
C VAL A 142 -1.50 -15.60 3.82
N PHE A 143 -1.89 -14.61 4.64
CA PHE A 143 -0.98 -13.52 5.02
C PHE A 143 0.29 -14.01 5.71
N LYS A 144 0.17 -14.96 6.64
CA LYS A 144 1.32 -15.57 7.32
C LYS A 144 2.28 -16.28 6.35
N GLN A 145 1.75 -16.91 5.29
CA GLN A 145 2.57 -17.56 4.27
C GLN A 145 3.31 -16.53 3.39
N ILE A 146 2.61 -15.51 2.90
CA ILE A 146 3.18 -14.52 1.97
C ILE A 146 4.06 -13.48 2.68
N ALA A 147 3.95 -13.32 4.00
CA ALA A 147 4.82 -12.45 4.79
C ALA A 147 6.31 -12.80 4.63
N ARG A 148 6.63 -14.10 4.56
CA ARG A 148 8.00 -14.58 4.33
C ARG A 148 8.54 -14.22 2.94
N GLN A 149 7.64 -13.86 2.03
CA GLN A 149 7.97 -13.45 0.65
C GLN A 149 8.02 -11.92 0.52
N GLY A 150 7.90 -11.16 1.62
CA GLY A 150 7.97 -9.69 1.62
C GLY A 150 6.64 -8.99 1.33
N TYR A 151 5.51 -9.69 1.42
CA TYR A 151 4.18 -9.10 1.28
C TYR A 151 3.57 -8.80 2.65
N SER A 152 2.87 -7.68 2.76
CA SER A 152 2.10 -7.26 3.93
C SER A 152 0.68 -6.88 3.52
N PRO A 153 -0.28 -6.80 4.46
CA PRO A 153 -1.59 -6.22 4.20
C PRO A 153 -1.50 -4.85 3.51
N CYS A 154 -2.46 -4.56 2.65
CA CYS A 154 -2.46 -3.31 1.89
C CYS A 154 -2.82 -2.13 2.81
N GLN A 155 -1.82 -1.35 3.21
CA GLN A 155 -1.98 -0.18 4.09
C GLN A 155 -3.07 0.77 3.62
N GLN A 156 -3.14 1.07 2.31
CA GLN A 156 -4.17 1.95 1.77
C GLN A 156 -5.57 1.37 1.94
N THR A 157 -5.73 0.04 1.80
CA THR A 157 -7.02 -0.63 2.01
C THR A 157 -7.39 -0.58 3.50
N GLU A 158 -6.43 -0.84 4.41
CA GLU A 158 -6.66 -0.78 5.86
C GLU A 158 -7.10 0.62 6.33
N LEU A 159 -6.46 1.68 5.82
CA LEU A 159 -6.83 3.06 6.14
C LEU A 159 -8.27 3.36 5.70
N LEU A 160 -8.61 3.01 4.46
CA LEU A 160 -9.95 3.26 3.91
C LEU A 160 -11.04 2.48 4.67
N VAL A 161 -10.75 1.26 5.12
CA VAL A 161 -11.68 0.47 5.94
C VAL A 161 -11.85 1.10 7.32
N LYS A 162 -10.76 1.51 7.99
CA LYS A 162 -10.81 2.16 9.32
C LYS A 162 -11.62 3.45 9.32
N HIS A 163 -11.45 4.28 8.30
CA HIS A 163 -12.18 5.54 8.18
C HIS A 163 -13.70 5.36 8.02
N GLN A 164 -14.20 4.19 7.63
CA GLN A 164 -15.65 3.93 7.55
C GLN A 164 -16.28 3.54 8.90
N PHE A 165 -15.47 3.19 9.90
CA PHE A 165 -15.90 3.00 11.29
C PHE A 165 -15.79 4.27 12.14
N THR A 166 -15.22 5.33 11.58
CA THR A 166 -15.09 6.63 12.25
C THR A 166 -16.12 7.58 11.64
N PRO A 167 -17.12 8.09 12.38
CA PRO A 167 -18.04 9.06 11.82
C PRO A 167 -17.27 10.32 11.38
N PRO A 168 -17.67 10.98 10.28
CA PRO A 168 -16.98 12.19 9.84
C PRO A 168 -17.11 13.25 10.93
N LEU A 169 -15.96 13.72 11.43
CA LEU A 169 -15.88 14.93 12.23
C LEU A 169 -16.48 16.06 11.38
N LYS A 170 -17.66 16.55 11.77
CA LYS A 170 -18.22 17.78 11.23
C LYS A 170 -17.25 18.90 11.57
N GLU A 171 -16.45 19.34 10.62
CA GLU A 171 -15.70 20.59 10.72
C GLU A 171 -16.72 21.74 10.79
N LYS A 172 -16.92 22.25 12.01
CA LYS A 172 -17.63 23.49 12.24
C LYS A 172 -16.69 24.63 11.86
N ILE A 173 -16.87 25.15 10.65
CA ILE A 173 -16.39 26.47 10.26
C ILE A 173 -17.06 27.46 11.23
N THR A 174 -16.27 28.04 12.14
CA THR A 174 -16.65 29.25 12.84
C THR A 174 -15.56 30.28 12.62
N GLU A 175 -15.81 31.07 11.59
CA GLU A 175 -15.25 32.39 11.38
C GLU A 175 -15.58 33.25 12.61
N LYS A 176 -14.56 33.67 13.36
CA LYS A 176 -14.64 34.85 14.22
C LYS A 176 -13.39 35.69 14.05
N THR A 177 -13.64 36.81 13.40
CA THR A 177 -12.84 38.01 13.25
C THR A 177 -12.43 38.60 14.60
N ASN A 178 -11.18 39.08 14.70
CA ASN A 178 -10.81 40.30 15.42
C ASN A 178 -9.41 40.78 14.97
N PRO A 179 -9.19 42.10 14.78
CA PRO A 179 -7.91 42.67 14.33
C PRO A 179 -6.91 42.87 15.49
N PRO A 180 -5.61 43.12 15.21
CA PRO A 180 -4.53 42.93 16.16
C PRO A 180 -4.17 44.19 16.96
N PRO A 181 -3.65 44.07 18.19
CA PRO A 181 -2.82 45.11 18.78
C PRO A 181 -1.35 44.91 18.41
N GLN A 182 -0.74 45.98 17.90
CA GLN A 182 0.70 46.10 17.69
C GLN A 182 1.43 46.20 19.04
N ILE A 183 2.48 45.41 19.24
CA ILE A 183 3.56 45.73 20.18
C ILE A 183 4.89 45.42 19.49
N THR A 184 5.71 46.46 19.38
CA THR A 184 7.06 46.44 18.85
C THR A 184 8.06 46.24 20.01
N ILE A 185 9.24 45.72 19.64
CA ILE A 185 10.54 45.75 20.34
C ILE A 185 10.83 44.59 21.33
N PHE A 186 11.57 43.58 20.86
CA PHE A 186 13.00 43.38 21.17
C PHE A 186 13.48 42.09 20.46
N SER A 187 14.52 42.21 19.63
CA SER A 187 15.21 41.05 19.07
C SER A 187 16.15 40.43 20.11
N PRO A 188 16.15 39.09 20.22
CA PRO A 188 17.40 38.37 20.39
C PRO A 188 17.56 37.24 19.37
N LYS A 189 18.75 37.21 18.77
CA LYS A 189 19.47 36.10 18.09
C LYS A 189 18.63 34.94 17.52
N ARG A 190 18.50 35.00 16.19
CA ARG A 190 18.23 33.94 15.21
C ARG A 190 18.66 32.53 15.66
N SER A 191 17.73 31.75 16.22
CA SER A 191 17.81 30.29 16.17
C SER A 191 17.32 29.84 14.79
N LYS A 192 18.06 28.95 14.14
CA LYS A 192 17.71 28.42 12.82
C LYS A 192 16.31 27.79 12.90
N ALA A 193 15.41 28.37 12.11
CA ALA A 193 13.99 28.03 12.08
C ALA A 193 13.77 26.55 11.77
N ASN A 194 12.78 25.95 12.46
CA ASN A 194 12.05 24.73 12.13
C ASN A 194 11.41 24.82 10.72
N THR A 195 12.24 24.98 9.70
CA THR A 195 11.81 25.11 8.31
C THR A 195 11.92 23.73 7.71
N VAL A 196 10.76 23.13 7.42
CA VAL A 196 10.66 21.86 6.70
C VAL A 196 11.56 21.93 5.47
N HIS A 197 12.55 21.04 5.38
CA HIS A 197 13.57 21.10 4.32
C HIS A 197 12.87 21.08 2.94
N PRO A 198 13.18 22.02 2.01
CA PRO A 198 12.44 22.18 0.75
C PRO A 198 12.33 20.90 -0.09
N ILE A 199 13.36 20.07 -0.02
CA ILE A 199 13.44 18.76 -0.66
C ILE A 199 12.36 17.77 -0.21
N LEU A 200 11.80 17.89 1.00
CA LEU A 200 10.82 16.94 1.54
C LEU A 200 9.57 16.85 0.65
N LYS A 201 9.11 17.99 0.13
CA LYS A 201 7.98 18.02 -0.81
C LYS A 201 8.30 17.27 -2.12
N GLU A 202 9.49 17.48 -2.66
CA GLU A 202 9.94 16.82 -3.90
C GLU A 202 10.19 15.32 -3.68
N LEU A 203 10.71 14.91 -2.52
CA LEU A 203 10.83 13.51 -2.13
C LEU A 203 9.46 12.85 -1.99
N THR A 204 8.47 13.54 -1.38
CA THR A 204 7.12 13.01 -1.24
C THR A 204 6.46 12.86 -2.61
N GLN A 205 6.63 13.86 -3.48
CA GLN A 205 6.14 13.79 -4.86
C GLN A 205 6.85 12.67 -5.63
N TYR A 206 8.17 12.50 -5.45
CA TYR A 206 8.93 11.42 -6.06
C TYR A 206 8.39 10.06 -5.59
N ILE A 207 8.28 9.83 -4.29
CA ILE A 207 7.77 8.57 -3.71
C ILE A 207 6.36 8.30 -4.21
N ASN A 208 5.44 9.27 -4.06
CA ASN A 208 4.05 9.12 -4.51
C ASN A 208 3.99 8.84 -6.01
N LYS A 209 4.70 9.60 -6.84
CA LYS A 209 4.72 9.39 -8.29
C LYS A 209 5.30 8.02 -8.63
N ARG A 210 6.38 7.60 -7.96
CA ARG A 210 7.06 6.32 -8.22
C ARG A 210 6.25 5.13 -7.75
N GLU A 211 5.54 5.22 -6.64
CA GLU A 211 4.57 4.22 -6.19
C GLU A 211 3.38 4.13 -7.16
N ASN A 212 2.93 5.27 -7.69
CA ASN A 212 1.77 5.40 -8.59
C ASN A 212 2.06 5.25 -10.10
N GLU A 213 3.33 5.28 -10.52
CA GLU A 213 3.78 5.17 -11.93
C GLU A 213 3.35 3.83 -12.56
N TRP A 214 2.98 2.86 -11.72
CA TRP A 214 2.48 1.56 -12.12
C TRP A 214 0.97 1.47 -12.43
N SER A 215 0.34 2.61 -12.74
CA SER A 215 -1.03 2.61 -13.25
C SER A 215 -1.15 2.38 -14.76
N TYR A 216 -0.05 2.29 -15.51
CA TYR A 216 -0.12 1.99 -16.94
C TYR A 216 -0.30 0.49 -17.13
N HIS A 217 -1.54 0.14 -17.47
CA HIS A 217 -1.99 -1.21 -17.77
C HIS A 217 -1.37 -1.65 -19.10
N TYR A 218 -0.76 -2.84 -19.14
CA TYR A 218 -0.28 -3.42 -20.40
C TYR A 218 -1.37 -4.27 -21.05
N ASN A 219 -2.11 -3.62 -21.96
CA ASN A 219 -2.62 -4.24 -23.17
C ASN A 219 -1.97 -3.49 -24.34
N PHE A 220 -0.67 -3.65 -24.61
CA PHE A 220 -0.11 -3.18 -25.88
C PHE A 220 1.15 -3.97 -26.25
N LEU A 221 1.12 -4.50 -27.48
CA LEU A 221 2.18 -5.11 -28.27
C LEU A 221 3.62 -4.67 -27.92
N GLY A 222 4.58 -5.59 -28.04
CA GLY A 222 5.99 -5.46 -27.61
C GLY A 222 6.77 -4.21 -28.04
N ILE A 223 6.28 -3.42 -29.00
CA ILE A 223 6.89 -2.14 -29.40
C ILE A 223 6.82 -1.10 -28.28
N VAL A 224 5.71 -1.02 -27.53
CA VAL A 224 5.58 -0.05 -26.42
C VAL A 224 6.50 -0.44 -25.27
N ALA A 225 6.61 -1.74 -24.96
CA ALA A 225 7.54 -2.24 -23.95
C ALA A 225 9.00 -1.91 -24.30
N LEU A 226 9.38 -2.02 -25.59
CA LEU A 226 10.70 -1.64 -26.07
C LEU A 226 10.98 -0.13 -25.90
N VAL A 227 10.00 0.73 -26.19
CA VAL A 227 10.15 2.19 -25.98
C VAL A 227 10.37 2.53 -24.50
N TYR A 228 9.61 1.93 -23.58
CA TYR A 228 9.83 2.12 -22.15
C TYR A 228 11.16 1.53 -21.69
N PHE A 229 11.58 0.40 -22.24
CA PHE A 229 12.88 -0.21 -21.93
C PHE A 229 14.04 0.68 -22.38
N MET A 230 13.93 1.27 -23.58
CA MET A 230 14.91 2.23 -24.08
C MET A 230 14.90 3.53 -23.26
N GLN A 231 13.73 4.03 -22.85
CA GLN A 231 13.66 5.15 -21.91
C GLN A 231 14.30 4.80 -20.57
N ASP A 232 14.19 3.55 -20.11
CA ASP A 232 14.81 3.06 -18.89
C ASP A 232 16.33 3.09 -18.95
N LEU A 233 16.89 2.58 -20.06
CA LEU A 233 18.32 2.60 -20.34
C LEU A 233 18.87 4.02 -20.45
N ILE A 234 18.14 4.92 -21.12
CA ILE A 234 18.61 6.29 -21.39
C ILE A 234 18.41 7.22 -20.19
N LEU A 235 17.29 7.11 -19.48
CA LEU A 235 16.89 8.05 -18.42
C LEU A 235 17.13 7.51 -17.00
N GLY A 236 17.58 6.26 -16.86
CA GLY A 236 17.83 5.62 -15.56
C GLY A 236 16.57 5.53 -14.71
N THR A 237 15.44 5.16 -15.33
CA THR A 237 14.13 5.16 -14.67
C THR A 237 13.82 3.87 -13.92
N ASP A 238 14.60 2.80 -14.09
CA ASP A 238 14.47 1.50 -13.42
C ASP A 238 13.06 0.89 -13.45
N HIS A 239 12.27 1.24 -14.47
CA HIS A 239 10.95 0.73 -14.76
C HIS A 239 10.90 -0.80 -14.80
N PHE A 240 11.92 -1.44 -15.38
CA PHE A 240 12.05 -2.90 -15.46
C PHE A 240 12.91 -3.49 -14.33
N ASN A 241 13.78 -2.71 -13.69
CA ASN A 241 14.63 -3.19 -12.60
C ASN A 241 13.98 -2.97 -11.23
N HIS A 242 13.03 -3.87 -10.88
CA HIS A 242 12.26 -3.81 -9.64
C HIS A 242 13.16 -3.71 -8.38
N LYS A 243 14.31 -4.38 -8.35
CA LYS A 243 15.25 -4.34 -7.22
C LYS A 243 15.87 -2.94 -7.08
N ALA A 244 16.37 -2.35 -8.16
CA ALA A 244 16.91 -0.99 -8.15
C ALA A 244 15.83 0.05 -7.75
N ARG A 245 14.60 -0.11 -8.24
CA ARG A 245 13.47 0.74 -7.86
C ARG A 245 13.16 0.67 -6.36
N GLN A 246 13.08 -0.52 -5.77
CA GLN A 246 12.82 -0.70 -4.34
C GLN A 246 13.92 -0.04 -3.49
N VAL A 247 15.18 -0.15 -3.91
CA VAL A 247 16.30 0.53 -3.24
C VAL A 247 16.14 2.05 -3.32
N LYS A 248 15.73 2.61 -4.47
CA LYS A 248 15.48 4.06 -4.61
C LYS A 248 14.30 4.55 -3.76
N LEU A 249 13.22 3.79 -3.66
CA LEU A 249 12.08 4.11 -2.79
C LEU A 249 12.46 4.05 -1.31
N SER A 250 13.18 3.00 -0.90
CA SER A 250 13.73 2.86 0.46
C SER A 250 14.65 4.04 0.81
N ALA A 251 15.58 4.37 -0.08
CA ALA A 251 16.55 5.44 0.12
C ALA A 251 15.85 6.81 0.24
N ALA A 252 14.89 7.11 -0.64
CA ALA A 252 14.11 8.35 -0.58
C ALA A 252 13.30 8.46 0.72
N SER A 253 12.62 7.38 1.14
CA SER A 253 11.83 7.34 2.37
C SER A 253 12.72 7.50 3.63
N LYS A 254 13.87 6.83 3.67
CA LYS A 254 14.84 7.00 4.76
C LYS A 254 15.39 8.42 4.82
N LEU A 255 15.71 9.02 3.67
CA LEU A 255 16.16 10.42 3.64
C LEU A 255 15.07 11.37 4.16
N GLN A 256 13.79 11.14 3.86
CA GLN A 256 12.71 11.91 4.45
C GLN A 256 12.68 11.80 5.98
N LYS A 257 12.82 10.59 6.52
CA LYS A 257 12.87 10.37 7.98
C LYS A 257 14.08 11.02 8.65
N ILE A 258 15.21 11.11 7.93
CA ILE A 258 16.41 11.81 8.42
C ILE A 258 16.15 13.31 8.50
N LEU A 259 15.49 13.88 7.48
CA LEU A 259 15.25 15.32 7.36
C LEU A 259 14.01 15.83 8.11
N ASP A 260 13.10 14.93 8.50
CA ASP A 260 11.90 15.30 9.25
C ASP A 260 12.26 15.53 10.74
N PRO A 261 12.16 16.78 11.25
CA PRO A 261 12.48 17.09 12.64
C PRO A 261 11.53 16.44 13.65
N LYS A 262 10.37 15.94 13.22
CA LYS A 262 9.41 15.21 14.08
C LYS A 262 9.70 13.71 14.16
N CYS A 263 10.63 13.20 13.35
CA CYS A 263 10.95 11.79 13.29
C CYS A 263 12.09 11.43 14.26
N HIS A 264 11.75 10.76 15.36
CA HIS A 264 12.69 10.33 16.39
C HIS A 264 13.46 9.03 16.05
N GLU A 265 13.22 8.43 14.87
CA GLU A 265 13.97 7.25 14.41
C GLU A 265 15.35 7.65 13.91
N GLN A 266 16.38 6.95 14.39
CA GLN A 266 17.74 7.09 13.87
C GLN A 266 17.90 6.18 12.65
N CYS A 267 17.88 6.79 11.47
CA CYS A 267 17.99 6.08 10.20
C CYS A 267 19.37 6.32 9.60
N ASN A 268 20.06 5.23 9.23
CA ASN A 268 21.31 5.29 8.48
C ASN A 268 21.08 4.78 7.05
N LEU A 269 21.70 5.45 6.09
CA LEU A 269 21.73 5.04 4.68
C LEU A 269 22.90 4.09 4.45
N ASN A 270 22.62 2.91 3.89
CA ASN A 270 23.66 1.97 3.46
C ASN A 270 24.30 2.40 2.12
N SER A 271 25.35 1.70 1.67
CA SER A 271 26.08 2.03 0.44
C SER A 271 25.18 2.08 -0.80
N SER A 272 24.36 1.05 -1.02
CA SER A 272 23.44 0.96 -2.16
C SER A 272 22.36 2.06 -2.13
N GLU A 273 21.90 2.47 -0.95
CA GLU A 273 20.94 3.57 -0.80
C GLU A 273 21.57 4.94 -1.09
N ARG A 274 22.82 5.15 -0.70
CA ARG A 274 23.58 6.37 -1.05
C ARG A 274 23.84 6.48 -2.54
N GLU A 275 24.20 5.36 -3.17
CA GLU A 275 24.36 5.26 -4.62
C GLU A 275 23.03 5.56 -5.33
N ALA A 276 21.94 4.94 -4.87
CA ALA A 276 20.60 5.17 -5.41
C ALA A 276 20.12 6.62 -5.28
N LEU A 277 20.49 7.33 -4.21
CA LEU A 277 20.21 8.75 -4.01
C LEU A 277 20.99 9.65 -4.97
N SER A 278 22.09 9.16 -5.53
CA SER A 278 22.92 9.90 -6.49
C SER A 278 22.58 9.57 -7.94
N ASP A 279 21.65 8.64 -8.17
CA ASP A 279 21.39 8.04 -9.49
C ASP A 279 20.01 8.40 -10.09
N GLY A 280 19.99 8.53 -11.42
CA GLY A 280 18.78 8.76 -12.22
C GLY A 280 17.96 10.00 -11.81
N ARG A 281 16.63 9.87 -11.85
CA ARG A 281 15.69 10.97 -11.49
C ARG A 281 15.82 11.39 -10.03
N LEU A 282 16.10 10.46 -9.11
CA LEU A 282 16.28 10.76 -7.69
C LEU A 282 17.55 11.58 -7.49
N GLY A 283 18.67 11.17 -8.10
CA GLY A 283 19.92 11.93 -8.16
C GLY A 283 19.75 13.35 -8.68
N LYS A 284 18.95 13.56 -9.73
CA LYS A 284 18.64 14.91 -10.23
C LYS A 284 17.95 15.80 -9.18
N ILE A 285 17.02 15.24 -8.40
CA ILE A 285 16.37 15.96 -7.30
C ILE A 285 17.41 16.29 -6.22
N ILE A 286 18.20 15.31 -5.80
CA ILE A 286 19.26 15.51 -4.79
C ILE A 286 20.27 16.59 -5.23
N ASN A 287 20.74 16.54 -6.47
CA ASN A 287 21.70 17.51 -7.01
C ASN A 287 21.13 18.92 -7.16
N LYS A 288 19.84 19.05 -7.48
CA LYS A 288 19.14 20.36 -7.49
C LYS A 288 19.18 21.05 -6.13
N HIS A 289 19.23 20.28 -5.04
CA HIS A 289 19.34 20.79 -3.68
C HIS A 289 20.80 20.83 -3.17
N GLY A 290 21.78 20.69 -4.07
CA GLY A 290 23.20 20.84 -3.76
C GLY A 290 23.94 19.56 -3.37
N GLY A 291 23.34 18.39 -3.62
CA GLY A 291 23.98 17.09 -3.41
C GLY A 291 23.72 16.48 -2.03
N LEU A 292 23.95 15.17 -1.93
CA LEU A 292 23.57 14.38 -0.75
C LEU A 292 24.31 14.86 0.51
N ASP A 293 25.60 15.13 0.43
CA ASP A 293 26.42 15.53 1.59
C ASP A 293 25.97 16.89 2.17
N LYS A 294 25.57 17.82 1.29
CA LYS A 294 25.02 19.12 1.71
C LYS A 294 23.67 18.94 2.42
N ILE A 295 22.79 18.12 1.87
CA ILE A 295 21.47 17.85 2.47
C ILE A 295 21.62 17.17 3.84
N LEU A 296 22.57 16.23 3.99
CA LEU A 296 22.81 15.55 5.25
C LEU A 296 23.45 16.46 6.30
N THR A 297 24.29 17.42 5.90
CA THR A 297 24.87 18.42 6.82
C THR A 297 23.87 19.49 7.26
N GLU A 298 22.80 19.69 6.48
CA GLU A 298 21.68 20.58 6.81
C GLU A 298 20.56 19.87 7.61
N ALA A 299 20.70 18.55 7.87
CA ALA A 299 19.72 17.79 8.65
C ALA A 299 19.68 18.27 10.12
N PRO A 300 18.50 18.28 10.75
CA PRO A 300 18.38 18.69 12.14
C PRO A 300 19.15 17.74 13.07
N ASP A 301 19.93 18.29 14.00
CA ASP A 301 20.63 17.52 15.03
C ASP A 301 19.62 16.73 15.87
N LYS A 302 19.64 15.39 15.74
CA LYS A 302 18.81 14.51 16.56
C LYS A 302 19.44 14.39 17.94
N LEU A 303 18.87 15.11 18.92
CA LEU A 303 19.25 14.99 20.33
C LEU A 303 19.15 13.52 20.79
N PRO A 304 20.18 12.97 21.45
CA PRO A 304 20.13 11.60 21.97
C PRO A 304 19.02 11.47 23.02
N LYS A 305 18.40 10.29 23.08
CA LYS A 305 17.42 9.93 24.11
C LYS A 305 18.04 10.18 25.49
N THR A 306 17.56 11.20 26.20
CA THR A 306 17.84 11.36 27.61
C THR A 306 17.12 10.23 28.34
N GLY A 307 17.90 9.25 28.80
CA GLY A 307 17.41 8.16 29.62
C GLY A 307 16.85 8.69 30.94
N ARG A 308 15.56 8.47 31.16
CA ARG A 308 14.96 8.39 32.50
C ARG A 308 14.13 7.12 32.54
N GLU A 309 14.81 6.01 32.81
CA GLU A 309 14.25 4.92 33.60
C GLU A 309 15.16 4.82 34.82
N GLN A 310 14.72 5.44 35.91
CA GLN A 310 15.24 5.15 37.25
C GLN A 310 14.72 3.77 37.62
N GLU A 311 15.54 2.74 37.43
CA GLU A 311 15.36 1.51 38.20
C GLU A 311 15.89 1.76 39.62
N ILE A 312 14.93 1.92 40.51
CA ILE A 312 15.05 1.64 41.92
C ILE A 312 15.44 0.15 42.03
N ASN A 313 16.67 -0.15 42.42
CA ASN A 313 16.91 -1.36 43.18
C ASN A 313 18.08 -1.17 44.15
N SER A 314 17.68 -0.90 45.39
CA SER A 314 18.43 -1.18 46.59
C SER A 314 18.79 -2.66 46.69
N ASN A 315 20.08 -2.99 46.84
CA ASN A 315 20.49 -3.85 47.95
C ASN A 315 21.98 -3.67 48.30
N PRO A 316 22.35 -3.71 49.60
CA PRO A 316 23.71 -3.58 50.10
C PRO A 316 24.40 -4.96 50.22
N PHE A 317 25.71 -4.95 50.37
CA PHE A 317 26.64 -6.10 50.52
C PHE A 317 27.04 -6.82 49.23
N ALA A 318 28.14 -6.36 48.62
CA ALA A 318 29.36 -7.14 48.33
C ALA A 318 30.32 -6.26 47.49
#